data_AF-C0M6H6-F1
#
_entry.id   AF-C0M6H6-F1
#
_cell.length_a   1.000
_cell.length_b   1.000
_cell.length_c   1.000
_cell.angle_alpha   90.00
_cell.angle_beta   90.00
_cell.angle_gamma   90.00
#
_symmetry.space_group_name_H-M   'P 1'
#
loop_
_entity.id
_entity.type
_entity.pdbx_description
1 polymer ?
#
loop_
_entity_poly.entity_id
_entity_poly.type
_entity_poly.pdbx_seq_one_letter_code
_entity_poly.pdbx_strand_id
1 'polypeptide(L)'
;MRNWKIVGKYPQPNALGVIEGTHVIITGDDGASIPQTIKKDLSSTNDLDVIKMVLDEFKKSEYVEIAMGEAVQKVDDLEKLSQETAKTATTAQAAAGLAKVSAERTQKMINLQTIHMLTSVDKIEPDIYKGMLELIEPAKKGQYQEHDVFTVVDESHEEQAGEGNLVFVYVNEAFEYDKQTLKDLESEDKVTVIKYADLVKGK
;
A
#
# COMPACT_ATOMS: atom_id res chain seq x y z
N MET A 1 -16.81 17.58 -4.78
CA MET A 1 -16.73 16.34 -3.97
C MET A 1 -18.09 15.70 -3.99
N ARG A 2 -18.16 14.39 -4.25
CA ARG A 2 -19.42 13.63 -4.19
C ARG A 2 -19.96 13.68 -2.76
N ASN A 3 -21.26 13.86 -2.59
CA ASN A 3 -21.88 13.85 -1.26
C ASN A 3 -22.14 12.41 -0.84
N TRP A 4 -21.49 11.99 0.24
CA TRP A 4 -21.64 10.65 0.81
C TRP A 4 -22.55 10.67 2.02
N LYS A 5 -23.38 9.64 2.17
CA LYS A 5 -24.21 9.39 3.35
C LYS A 5 -24.01 7.97 3.86
N ILE A 6 -24.05 7.77 5.16
CA ILE A 6 -24.05 6.44 5.75
C ILE A 6 -25.46 5.85 5.64
N VAL A 7 -25.58 4.69 5.02
CA VAL A 7 -26.85 3.94 4.90
C VAL A 7 -26.85 2.63 5.71
N GLY A 8 -25.68 2.21 6.20
CA GLY A 8 -25.53 1.07 7.10
C GLY A 8 -24.32 1.25 8.01
N LYS A 9 -24.45 0.88 9.28
CA LYS A 9 -23.37 0.93 10.29
C LYS A 9 -23.61 -0.18 11.31
N TYR A 10 -22.89 -1.28 11.16
CA TYR A 10 -23.13 -2.54 11.84
C TYR A 10 -21.86 -2.97 12.61
N PRO A 11 -21.82 -2.79 13.94
CA PRO A 11 -20.75 -3.33 14.77
C PRO A 11 -20.60 -4.85 14.59
N GLN A 12 -19.37 -5.33 14.57
CA GLN A 12 -19.00 -6.74 14.41
C GLN A 12 -18.37 -7.22 15.74
N PRO A 13 -19.16 -7.83 16.64
CA PRO A 13 -18.65 -8.35 17.90
C PRO A 13 -17.99 -9.72 17.70
N ASN A 14 -16.94 -9.99 18.46
CA ASN A 14 -16.36 -11.31 18.58
C ASN A 14 -17.18 -12.23 19.51
N ALA A 15 -16.71 -13.46 19.73
CA ALA A 15 -17.37 -14.44 20.60
C ALA A 15 -17.52 -13.99 22.07
N LEU A 16 -16.79 -12.96 22.49
CA LEU A 16 -16.84 -12.38 23.83
C LEU A 16 -17.69 -11.10 23.90
N GLY A 17 -18.30 -10.68 22.78
CA GLY A 17 -19.11 -9.46 22.69
C GLY A 17 -18.31 -8.17 22.52
N VAL A 18 -16.99 -8.25 22.33
CA VAL A 18 -16.14 -7.08 22.07
C VAL A 18 -16.22 -6.71 20.60
N ILE A 19 -16.47 -5.44 20.28
CA ILE A 19 -16.53 -4.94 18.90
C ILE A 19 -15.11 -4.83 18.33
N GLU A 20 -14.77 -5.70 17.39
CA GLU A 20 -13.46 -5.71 16.72
C GLU A 20 -13.47 -4.90 15.42
N GLY A 21 -14.66 -4.61 14.89
CA GLY A 21 -14.82 -3.77 13.70
C GLY A 21 -16.25 -3.29 13.51
N THR A 22 -16.45 -2.40 12.55
CA THR A 22 -17.76 -1.88 12.15
C THR A 22 -17.88 -1.98 10.63
N HIS A 23 -18.88 -2.74 10.16
CA HIS A 23 -19.24 -2.77 8.75
C HIS A 23 -20.08 -1.54 8.41
N VAL A 24 -19.62 -0.72 7.49
CA VAL A 24 -20.25 0.54 7.11
C VAL A 24 -20.55 0.52 5.61
N ILE A 25 -21.73 1.00 5.25
CA ILE A 25 -22.12 1.19 3.86
C ILE A 25 -22.39 2.68 3.67
N ILE A 26 -21.65 3.31 2.75
CA ILE A 26 -21.91 4.68 2.32
C ILE A 26 -22.49 4.70 0.91
N THR A 27 -23.34 5.67 0.62
CA THR A 27 -23.92 5.87 -0.70
C THR A 27 -23.69 7.29 -1.18
N GLY A 28 -23.33 7.44 -2.45
CA GLY A 28 -23.26 8.72 -3.15
C GLY A 28 -24.64 9.22 -3.56
N ASP A 29 -24.73 10.50 -3.87
CA ASP A 29 -25.89 11.14 -4.49
C ASP A 29 -26.20 10.62 -5.91
N ASP A 30 -25.23 10.01 -6.58
CA ASP A 30 -25.36 9.34 -7.88
C ASP A 30 -25.74 7.84 -7.79
N GLY A 31 -25.95 7.33 -6.58
CA GLY A 31 -26.31 5.94 -6.34
C GLY A 31 -25.13 4.97 -6.21
N ALA A 32 -23.87 5.44 -6.30
CA ALA A 32 -22.71 4.61 -5.98
C ALA A 32 -22.78 4.13 -4.53
N SER A 33 -22.46 2.87 -4.25
CA SER A 33 -22.50 2.30 -2.89
C SER A 33 -21.17 1.64 -2.57
N ILE A 34 -20.56 2.02 -1.45
CA ILE A 34 -19.28 1.51 -0.99
C ILE A 34 -19.50 0.81 0.36
N PRO A 35 -19.51 -0.53 0.40
CA PRO A 35 -19.45 -1.29 1.63
C PRO A 35 -17.99 -1.48 2.06
N GLN A 36 -17.67 -1.15 3.31
CA GLN A 36 -16.34 -1.38 3.88
C GLN A 36 -16.43 -1.84 5.32
N THR A 37 -15.46 -2.63 5.75
CA THR A 37 -15.32 -3.02 7.15
C THR A 37 -14.14 -2.28 7.76
N ILE A 38 -14.43 -1.37 8.69
CA ILE A 38 -13.39 -0.64 9.42
C ILE A 38 -13.08 -1.41 10.68
N LYS A 39 -11.81 -1.79 10.88
CA LYS A 39 -11.31 -2.46 12.10
C LYS A 39 -11.23 -1.45 13.24
N LYS A 40 -12.37 -0.98 13.71
CA LYS A 40 -12.53 -0.03 14.80
C LYS A 40 -13.98 -0.06 15.27
N ASP A 41 -14.20 0.10 16.58
CA ASP A 41 -15.53 0.46 17.07
C ASP A 41 -15.85 1.90 16.68
N LEU A 42 -16.82 2.05 15.77
CA LEU A 42 -17.27 3.35 15.27
C LEU A 42 -18.54 3.84 15.98
N SER A 43 -19.04 3.14 17.00
CA SER A 43 -20.27 3.45 17.73
C SER A 43 -20.37 4.92 18.14
N SER A 44 -19.26 5.49 18.63
CA SER A 44 -19.16 6.87 19.12
C SER A 44 -18.52 7.85 18.15
N THR A 45 -18.20 7.41 16.92
CA THR A 45 -17.56 8.28 15.91
C THR A 45 -18.60 8.99 15.06
N ASN A 46 -18.40 10.29 14.82
CA ASN A 46 -19.29 11.11 14.00
C ASN A 46 -19.25 10.70 12.51
N ASP A 47 -20.33 10.99 11.80
CA ASP A 47 -20.54 10.50 10.44
C ASP A 47 -19.50 10.99 9.44
N LEU A 48 -19.00 12.23 9.57
CA LEU A 48 -17.99 12.78 8.66
C LEU A 48 -16.68 12.01 8.77
N ASP A 49 -16.24 11.70 9.99
CA ASP A 49 -15.02 10.93 10.21
C ASP A 49 -15.20 9.46 9.82
N VAL A 50 -16.39 8.89 10.03
CA VAL A 50 -16.71 7.54 9.54
C VAL A 50 -16.66 7.48 8.01
N ILE A 51 -17.25 8.46 7.32
CA ILE A 51 -17.24 8.53 5.84
C ILE A 51 -15.80 8.64 5.33
N LYS A 52 -14.96 9.49 5.96
CA LYS A 52 -13.54 9.59 5.60
C LYS A 52 -12.82 8.25 5.75
N MET A 53 -12.98 7.60 6.91
CA MET A 53 -12.37 6.27 7.14
C MET A 53 -12.84 5.22 6.13
N VAL A 54 -14.12 5.22 5.74
CA VAL A 54 -14.64 4.32 4.70
C VAL A 54 -14.03 4.59 3.34
N LEU A 55 -13.91 5.86 2.96
CA LEU A 55 -13.30 6.23 1.68
C LEU A 55 -11.80 5.92 1.67
N ASP A 56 -11.10 6.14 2.77
CA ASP A 56 -9.68 5.84 2.90
C ASP A 56 -9.45 4.32 2.85
N GLU A 57 -10.27 3.52 3.52
CA GLU A 57 -10.20 2.05 3.46
C GLU A 57 -10.57 1.52 2.08
N PHE A 58 -11.60 2.07 1.44
CA PHE A 58 -11.98 1.70 0.08
C PHE A 58 -10.85 1.98 -0.91
N LYS A 59 -10.26 3.19 -0.85
CA LYS A 59 -9.10 3.56 -1.66
C LYS A 59 -7.97 2.57 -1.44
N LYS A 60 -7.60 2.28 -0.19
CA LYS A 60 -6.61 1.25 0.16
C LYS A 60 -6.95 -0.09 -0.49
N SER A 61 -8.19 -0.57 -0.39
CA SER A 61 -8.59 -1.87 -0.97
C SER A 61 -8.51 -1.90 -2.49
N GLU A 62 -8.97 -0.85 -3.19
CA GLU A 62 -8.87 -0.79 -4.66
C GLU A 62 -7.42 -0.69 -5.12
N TYR A 63 -6.57 0.07 -4.41
CA TYR A 63 -5.14 0.13 -4.72
C TYR A 63 -4.51 -1.27 -4.71
N VAL A 64 -4.86 -2.10 -3.74
CA VAL A 64 -4.32 -3.46 -3.64
C VAL A 64 -4.71 -4.31 -4.83
N GLU A 65 -5.99 -4.33 -5.19
CA GLU A 65 -6.46 -5.18 -6.28
C GLU A 65 -5.81 -4.79 -7.61
N ILE A 66 -5.74 -3.49 -7.90
CA ILE A 66 -5.14 -2.98 -9.13
C ILE A 66 -3.62 -3.16 -9.13
N ALA A 67 -2.94 -2.73 -8.07
CA ALA A 67 -1.48 -2.83 -7.95
C ALA A 67 -1.00 -4.28 -8.03
N MET A 68 -1.70 -5.20 -7.35
CA MET A 68 -1.34 -6.61 -7.37
C MET A 68 -1.56 -7.22 -8.77
N GLY A 69 -2.67 -6.91 -9.44
CA GLY A 69 -2.93 -7.41 -10.79
C GLY A 69 -1.84 -6.99 -11.79
N GLU A 70 -1.52 -5.69 -11.83
CA GLU A 70 -0.48 -5.16 -12.72
C GLU A 70 0.92 -5.67 -12.37
N ALA A 71 1.27 -5.71 -11.09
CA ALA A 71 2.58 -6.14 -10.64
C ALA A 71 2.80 -7.64 -10.93
N VAL A 72 1.79 -8.49 -10.74
CA VAL A 72 1.84 -9.91 -11.14
C VAL A 72 2.09 -10.04 -12.63
N GLN A 73 1.36 -9.29 -13.47
CA GLN A 73 1.58 -9.31 -14.91
C GLN A 73 3.01 -8.89 -15.31
N LYS A 74 3.54 -7.82 -14.70
CA LYS A 74 4.92 -7.37 -14.94
C LYS A 74 5.96 -8.42 -14.50
N VAL A 75 5.74 -9.10 -13.38
CA VAL A 75 6.61 -10.20 -12.92
C VAL A 75 6.60 -11.37 -13.91
N ASP A 76 5.43 -11.73 -14.43
CA ASP A 76 5.28 -12.80 -15.43
C ASP A 76 5.97 -12.44 -16.75
N ASP A 77 5.87 -11.20 -17.20
CA ASP A 77 6.52 -10.74 -18.43
C ASP A 77 8.05 -10.70 -18.28
N LEU A 78 8.57 -10.27 -17.11
CA LEU A 78 9.99 -10.35 -16.80
C LEU A 78 10.48 -11.80 -16.72
N GLU A 79 9.66 -12.72 -16.20
CA GLU A 79 9.97 -14.15 -16.21
C GLU A 79 10.11 -14.70 -17.63
N LYS A 80 9.14 -14.42 -18.51
CA LYS A 80 9.20 -14.83 -19.92
C LYS A 80 10.45 -14.27 -20.60
N LEU A 81 10.73 -12.97 -20.41
CA LEU A 81 11.91 -12.31 -20.97
C LEU A 81 13.21 -12.98 -20.46
N SER A 82 13.27 -13.30 -19.17
CA SER A 82 14.41 -14.00 -18.58
C SER A 82 14.58 -15.39 -19.21
N GLN A 83 13.51 -16.16 -19.38
CA GLN A 83 13.56 -17.49 -20.00
C GLN A 83 13.98 -17.42 -21.48
N GLU A 84 13.48 -16.45 -22.25
CA GLU A 84 13.87 -16.25 -23.65
C GLU A 84 15.34 -15.82 -23.79
N THR A 85 15.79 -14.91 -22.91
CA THR A 85 17.18 -14.44 -22.87
C THR A 85 18.11 -15.59 -22.46
N ALA A 86 17.74 -16.42 -21.48
CA ALA A 86 18.53 -17.57 -21.05
C ALA A 86 18.74 -18.61 -22.16
N LYS A 87 17.73 -18.83 -23.01
CA LYS A 87 17.82 -19.76 -24.15
C LYS A 87 18.79 -19.26 -25.23
N THR A 88 19.00 -17.95 -25.32
CA THR A 88 19.81 -17.32 -26.38
C THR A 88 21.15 -16.76 -25.88
N ALA A 89 21.39 -16.79 -24.57
CA ALA A 89 22.59 -16.26 -23.94
C ALA A 89 23.84 -17.10 -24.23
N THR A 90 24.63 -16.66 -25.20
CA THR A 90 25.94 -17.26 -25.55
C THR A 90 27.11 -16.29 -25.31
N THR A 91 26.83 -15.06 -24.87
CA THR A 91 27.83 -13.99 -24.68
C THR A 91 27.78 -13.42 -23.27
N ALA A 92 28.89 -12.82 -22.82
CA ALA A 92 28.95 -12.14 -21.52
C ALA A 92 27.94 -10.99 -21.39
N GLN A 93 27.63 -10.30 -22.50
CA GLN A 93 26.62 -9.25 -22.54
C GLN A 93 25.21 -9.80 -22.31
N ALA A 94 24.89 -10.98 -22.86
CA ALA A 94 23.62 -11.65 -22.62
C ALA A 94 23.49 -12.13 -21.16
N ALA A 95 24.58 -12.64 -20.58
CA ALA A 95 24.61 -13.02 -19.16
C ALA A 95 24.38 -11.81 -18.23
N ALA A 96 24.99 -10.66 -18.53
CA ALA A 96 24.74 -9.41 -17.80
C ALA A 96 23.29 -8.91 -17.94
N GLY A 97 22.71 -9.02 -19.14
CA GLY A 97 21.30 -8.72 -19.38
C GLY A 97 20.36 -9.61 -18.56
N LEU A 98 20.63 -10.91 -18.51
CA LEU A 98 19.85 -11.86 -17.69
C LEU A 98 19.93 -11.52 -16.20
N ALA A 99 21.12 -11.20 -15.69
CA ALA A 99 21.29 -10.81 -14.29
C ALA A 99 20.48 -9.54 -13.96
N LYS A 100 20.45 -8.57 -14.87
CA LYS A 100 19.65 -7.35 -14.71
C LYS A 100 18.15 -7.65 -14.68
N VAL A 101 17.63 -8.42 -15.65
CA VAL A 101 16.21 -8.80 -15.70
C VAL A 101 15.81 -9.61 -14.45
N SER A 102 16.70 -10.50 -13.98
CA SER A 102 16.45 -11.26 -12.76
C SER A 102 16.40 -10.36 -11.52
N ALA A 103 17.31 -9.40 -11.39
CA ALA A 103 17.30 -8.45 -10.29
C ALA A 103 16.03 -7.58 -10.29
N GLU A 104 15.62 -7.09 -11.47
CA GLU A 104 14.37 -6.33 -11.65
C GLU A 104 13.15 -7.16 -11.26
N ARG A 105 13.10 -8.43 -11.67
CA ARG A 105 12.03 -9.36 -11.28
C ARG A 105 11.98 -9.56 -9.77
N THR A 106 13.13 -9.82 -9.14
CA THR A 106 13.22 -9.99 -7.68
C THR A 106 12.73 -8.73 -6.95
N GLN A 107 13.14 -7.54 -7.40
CA GLN A 107 12.68 -6.29 -6.80
C GLN A 107 11.16 -6.10 -6.94
N LYS A 108 10.58 -6.38 -8.11
CA LYS A 108 9.13 -6.30 -8.31
C LYS A 108 8.38 -7.31 -7.44
N MET A 109 8.93 -8.49 -7.21
CA MET A 109 8.34 -9.48 -6.29
C MET A 109 8.37 -9.02 -4.83
N ILE A 110 9.48 -8.42 -4.39
CA ILE A 110 9.60 -7.81 -3.05
C ILE A 110 8.55 -6.71 -2.87
N ASN A 111 8.41 -5.82 -3.87
CA ASN A 111 7.43 -4.74 -3.85
C ASN A 111 6.00 -5.29 -3.73
N LEU A 112 5.66 -6.33 -4.51
CA LEU A 112 4.36 -6.98 -4.50
C LEU A 112 4.05 -7.63 -3.15
N GLN A 113 5.01 -8.40 -2.60
CA GLN A 113 4.89 -8.99 -1.27
C GLN A 113 4.69 -7.92 -0.20
N THR A 114 5.36 -6.78 -0.35
CA THR A 114 5.23 -5.67 0.59
C THR A 114 3.88 -5.02 0.54
N ILE A 115 3.36 -4.70 -0.65
CA ILE A 115 1.99 -4.22 -0.80
C ILE A 115 1.03 -5.19 -0.12
N HIS A 116 1.09 -6.48 -0.46
CA HIS A 116 0.18 -7.47 0.11
C HIS A 116 0.23 -7.53 1.65
N MET A 117 1.42 -7.54 2.24
CA MET A 117 1.55 -7.57 3.70
C MET A 117 1.00 -6.30 4.36
N LEU A 118 1.31 -5.12 3.81
CA LEU A 118 0.91 -3.85 4.42
C LEU A 118 -0.59 -3.57 4.30
N THR A 119 -1.28 -4.23 3.36
CA THR A 119 -2.68 -3.92 3.07
C THR A 119 -3.65 -5.05 3.37
N SER A 120 -3.18 -6.31 3.34
CA SER A 120 -4.05 -7.48 3.54
C SER A 120 -3.84 -8.14 4.89
N VAL A 121 -2.64 -8.02 5.48
CA VAL A 121 -2.36 -8.66 6.76
C VAL A 121 -2.93 -7.85 7.89
N ASP A 122 -3.56 -8.57 8.80
CA ASP A 122 -4.20 -8.02 9.96
C ASP A 122 -3.24 -7.33 10.91
N LYS A 123 -2.11 -7.96 11.23
CA LYS A 123 -1.12 -7.42 12.16
C LYS A 123 0.25 -7.74 11.61
N ILE A 124 1.12 -6.74 11.58
CA ILE A 124 2.51 -6.89 11.16
C ILE A 124 3.42 -6.64 12.36
N GLU A 125 4.35 -7.55 12.60
CA GLU A 125 5.38 -7.37 13.61
C GLU A 125 6.31 -6.21 13.24
N PRO A 126 6.79 -5.42 14.22
CA PRO A 126 7.63 -4.24 13.95
C PRO A 126 8.90 -4.57 13.14
N ASP A 127 9.56 -5.67 13.47
CA ASP A 127 10.77 -6.15 12.81
C ASP A 127 10.50 -6.63 11.38
N ILE A 128 9.35 -7.25 11.13
CA ILE A 128 8.89 -7.61 9.79
C ILE A 128 8.60 -6.36 8.96
N TYR A 129 7.87 -5.38 9.51
CA TYR A 129 7.64 -4.09 8.84
C TYR A 129 8.97 -3.43 8.44
N LYS A 130 9.88 -3.30 9.40
CA LYS A 130 11.21 -2.72 9.19
C LYS A 130 11.97 -3.44 8.07
N GLY A 131 12.12 -4.76 8.20
CA GLY A 131 12.90 -5.56 7.25
C GLY A 131 12.33 -5.51 5.83
N MET A 132 11.01 -5.44 5.67
CA MET A 132 10.38 -5.32 4.36
C MET A 132 10.66 -3.96 3.71
N LEU A 133 10.56 -2.87 4.48
CA LEU A 133 10.83 -1.54 3.96
C LEU A 133 12.32 -1.32 3.64
N GLU A 134 13.24 -1.95 4.37
CA GLU A 134 14.69 -1.93 4.08
C GLU A 134 15.04 -2.59 2.73
N LEU A 135 14.16 -3.45 2.17
CA LEU A 135 14.33 -4.09 0.86
C LEU A 135 13.73 -3.28 -0.29
N ILE A 136 12.97 -2.22 -0.01
CA ILE A 136 12.40 -1.34 -1.02
C ILE A 136 13.37 -0.19 -1.31
N GLU A 137 13.47 0.20 -2.57
CA GLU A 137 14.32 1.31 -2.96
C GLU A 137 13.91 2.63 -2.27
N PRO A 138 14.86 3.38 -1.70
CA PRO A 138 14.56 4.70 -1.15
C PRO A 138 14.22 5.70 -2.25
N ALA A 139 13.48 6.74 -1.88
CA ALA A 139 13.10 7.82 -2.78
C ALA A 139 14.32 8.44 -3.50
N LYS A 140 14.20 8.62 -4.81
CA LYS A 140 15.20 9.27 -5.67
C LYS A 140 14.51 10.38 -6.43
N LYS A 141 15.18 11.52 -6.60
CA LYS A 141 14.66 12.61 -7.44
C LYS A 141 14.37 12.08 -8.85
N GLY A 142 13.15 12.28 -9.34
CA GLY A 142 12.76 11.85 -10.67
C GLY A 142 11.26 11.68 -10.86
N GLN A 143 10.92 11.18 -12.04
CA GLN A 143 9.56 10.81 -12.43
C GLN A 143 9.24 9.42 -11.92
N TYR A 144 8.15 9.29 -11.19
CA TYR A 144 7.59 8.02 -10.76
C TYR A 144 6.34 7.71 -11.60
N GLN A 145 6.21 6.44 -11.98
CA GLN A 145 5.04 5.96 -12.71
C GLN A 145 4.01 5.40 -11.74
N GLU A 146 2.79 5.27 -12.24
CA GLU A 146 1.73 4.54 -11.54
C GLU A 146 2.23 3.14 -11.12
N HIS A 147 1.88 2.73 -9.90
CA HIS A 147 2.27 1.47 -9.28
C HIS A 147 3.76 1.36 -8.89
N ASP A 148 4.55 2.42 -9.02
CA ASP A 148 5.87 2.45 -8.40
C ASP A 148 5.73 2.52 -6.87
N VAL A 149 6.75 2.01 -6.18
CA VAL A 149 6.86 2.08 -4.72
C VAL A 149 8.25 2.50 -4.34
N PHE A 150 8.35 3.19 -3.22
CA PHE A 150 9.63 3.59 -2.64
C PHE A 150 9.47 3.81 -1.13
N THR A 151 10.59 3.96 -0.45
CA THR A 151 10.62 4.32 0.97
C THR A 151 11.11 5.74 1.19
N VAL A 152 10.58 6.37 2.24
CA VAL A 152 11.02 7.68 2.74
C VAL A 152 11.33 7.53 4.22
N VAL A 153 12.32 8.28 4.71
CA VAL A 153 12.63 8.34 6.14
C VAL A 153 11.71 9.37 6.81
N ASP A 154 10.98 8.95 7.86
CA ASP A 154 10.33 9.87 8.78
C ASP A 154 11.33 10.34 9.84
N GLU A 155 11.97 11.48 9.58
CA GLU A 155 12.96 12.07 10.50
C GLU A 155 12.35 12.51 11.83
N SER A 156 11.02 12.64 11.90
CA SER A 156 10.31 13.06 13.12
C SER A 156 9.82 11.90 13.98
N HIS A 157 9.95 10.66 13.48
CA HIS A 157 9.46 9.47 14.15
C HIS A 157 10.46 8.95 15.18
N GLU A 158 10.00 8.79 16.43
CA GLU A 158 10.70 8.04 17.46
C GLU A 158 10.14 6.61 17.50
N GLU A 159 11.01 5.61 17.30
CA GLU A 159 10.62 4.20 17.31
C GLU A 159 9.90 3.81 18.60
N GLN A 160 8.74 3.18 18.47
CA GLN A 160 7.92 2.77 19.62
C GLN A 160 8.05 1.28 19.93
N ALA A 161 8.35 0.46 18.92
CA ALA A 161 8.35 -0.99 18.99
C ALA A 161 9.52 -1.64 18.22
N GLY A 162 10.46 -0.86 17.67
CA GLY A 162 11.59 -1.35 16.87
C GLY A 162 11.31 -1.43 15.37
N GLU A 163 10.25 -0.76 14.91
CA GLU A 163 9.75 -0.72 13.54
C GLU A 163 10.64 0.10 12.58
N GLY A 164 11.65 0.80 13.10
CA GLY A 164 12.44 1.73 12.31
C GLY A 164 11.71 3.03 11.98
N ASN A 165 12.28 3.80 11.05
CA ASN A 165 11.79 5.11 10.64
C ASN A 165 11.46 5.19 9.14
N LEU A 166 11.50 4.06 8.43
CA LEU A 166 11.09 4.02 7.03
C LEU A 166 9.56 4.03 6.95
N VAL A 167 9.07 4.75 5.95
CA VAL A 167 7.65 4.82 5.59
C VAL A 167 7.49 4.35 4.16
N PHE A 168 6.48 3.51 3.93
CA PHE A 168 6.16 3.00 2.61
C PHE A 168 5.35 4.02 1.83
N VAL A 169 5.74 4.26 0.59
CA VAL A 169 5.03 5.14 -0.35
C VAL A 169 4.70 4.36 -1.61
N TYR A 170 3.43 4.38 -1.98
CA TYR A 170 2.90 3.81 -3.20
C TYR A 170 2.37 4.91 -4.12
N VAL A 171 2.66 4.80 -5.42
CA VAL A 171 2.31 5.81 -6.41
C VAL A 171 0.98 5.46 -7.07
N ASN A 172 -0.07 6.21 -6.72
CA ASN A 172 -1.42 6.04 -7.27
C ASN A 172 -1.55 6.61 -8.68
N GLU A 173 -0.80 7.69 -8.97
CA GLU A 173 -0.79 8.35 -10.26
C GLU A 173 0.62 8.89 -10.53
N ALA A 174 1.02 8.96 -11.81
CA ALA A 174 2.34 9.45 -12.18
C ALA A 174 2.60 10.87 -11.62
N PHE A 175 3.76 11.04 -10.98
CA PHE A 175 4.16 12.29 -10.35
C PHE A 175 5.69 12.46 -10.34
N GLU A 176 6.14 13.69 -10.09
CA GLU A 176 7.55 14.01 -9.94
C GLU A 176 7.91 14.17 -8.47
N TYR A 177 8.87 13.37 -8.02
CA TYR A 177 9.49 13.53 -6.71
C TYR A 177 10.77 14.35 -6.86
N ASP A 178 10.90 15.44 -6.10
CA ASP A 178 12.11 16.24 -5.97
C ASP A 178 12.65 16.17 -4.54
N LYS A 179 11.97 16.87 -3.62
CA LYS A 179 12.33 17.00 -2.20
C LYS A 179 11.11 17.11 -1.30
N GLN A 180 9.96 16.60 -1.75
CA GLN A 180 8.74 16.56 -0.96
C GLN A 180 9.06 15.89 0.39
N THR A 181 8.66 16.55 1.47
CA THR A 181 8.74 15.96 2.80
C THR A 181 7.68 14.87 2.95
N LEU A 182 7.81 14.02 3.98
CA LEU A 182 6.77 13.04 4.28
C LEU A 182 5.39 13.69 4.42
N LYS A 183 5.31 14.87 5.06
CA LYS A 183 4.06 15.61 5.22
C LYS A 183 3.49 16.11 3.89
N ASP A 184 4.35 16.49 2.95
CA ASP A 184 3.91 16.87 1.60
C ASP A 184 3.34 15.66 0.86
N LEU A 185 3.98 14.50 0.99
CA LEU A 185 3.49 13.24 0.41
C LEU A 185 2.17 12.79 1.04
N GLU A 186 1.99 12.95 2.36
CA GLU A 186 0.71 12.65 3.02
C GLU A 186 -0.44 13.57 2.57
N SER A 187 -0.11 14.74 2.01
CA SER A 187 -1.08 15.69 1.48
C SER A 187 -1.26 15.58 -0.04
N GLU A 188 -0.51 14.68 -0.70
CA GLU A 188 -0.52 14.49 -2.14
C GLU A 188 -1.47 13.36 -2.51
N ASP A 189 -2.53 13.67 -3.25
CA ASP A 189 -3.56 12.70 -3.65
C ASP A 189 -3.00 11.61 -4.59
N LYS A 190 -1.89 11.89 -5.27
CA LYS A 190 -1.23 10.98 -6.21
C LYS A 190 -0.42 9.86 -5.55
N VAL A 191 -0.24 9.90 -4.23
CA VAL A 191 0.50 8.87 -3.51
C VAL A 191 -0.27 8.38 -2.29
N THR A 192 0.00 7.16 -1.88
CA THR A 192 -0.50 6.57 -0.64
C THR A 192 0.67 6.34 0.28
N VAL A 193 0.61 6.92 1.48
CA VAL A 193 1.61 6.79 2.53
C VAL A 193 1.11 5.80 3.58
N ILE A 194 1.93 4.81 3.94
CA ILE A 194 1.59 3.80 4.95
C ILE A 194 2.67 3.78 6.04
N LYS A 195 2.34 4.31 7.21
CA LYS A 195 3.21 4.26 8.41
C LYS A 195 2.89 3.03 9.24
N TYR A 196 3.87 2.55 10.01
CA TYR A 196 3.64 1.47 10.98
C TYR A 196 2.45 1.77 11.92
N ALA A 197 2.36 3.03 12.37
CA ALA A 197 1.29 3.50 13.22
C ALA A 197 -0.11 3.26 12.62
N ASP A 198 -0.27 3.34 11.29
CA ASP A 198 -1.56 3.14 10.61
C ASP A 198 -1.99 1.66 10.60
N LEU A 199 -1.01 0.76 10.71
CA LEU A 199 -1.20 -0.70 10.71
C LEU A 199 -1.53 -1.22 12.10
N VAL A 200 -1.22 -0.45 13.14
CA VAL A 200 -1.49 -0.79 14.54
C VAL A 200 -2.60 0.05 15.18
N LYS A 201 -2.87 1.26 14.67
CA LYS A 201 -3.97 2.14 15.15
C LYS A 201 -5.30 1.73 14.52
N GLY A 202 -5.78 0.57 14.93
CA GLY A 202 -7.08 0.01 14.55
C GLY A 202 -7.34 -1.33 15.23
N LYS A 203 -6.71 -1.59 16.38
CA LYS A 203 -6.79 -2.87 17.09
C LYS A 203 -6.77 -2.65 18.58
#